data_AF-A0AAD8KBK6-F1
#
_entry.id   AF-A0AAD8KBK6-F1
#
_cell.length_a   1.000
_cell.length_b   1.000
_cell.length_c   1.000
_cell.angle_alpha   90.00
_cell.angle_beta   90.00
_cell.angle_gamma   90.00
#
_symmetry.space_group_name_H-M   'P 1'
#
loop_
_entity.id
_entity.type
_entity.pdbx_description
1 polymer ?
#
loop_
_entity_poly.entity_id
_entity_poly.type
_entity_poly.pdbx_seq_one_letter_code
_entity_poly.pdbx_strand_id
1 'polypeptide(L)'
;MEPISVLQTHDLYKYILDTSVYPTEPELLKELRAVSATHPNAFMGTAPDAGRMIQLLLKIANAKRTIEVGVFTGYSLLLTALAIPDDGKIVAIDIDRKAFETGLPVIKKAGVEHKIEFIESKAVAALDKLLDNLVEKL
;
A
#
# COMPACT_ATOMS: atom_id res chain seq x y z
N MET A 1 -17.99 -1.72 -10.36
CA MET A 1 -17.34 -0.84 -11.35
C MET A 1 -16.18 -1.63 -11.94
N GLU A 2 -16.08 -1.73 -13.26
CA GLU A 2 -14.96 -2.43 -13.89
C GLU A 2 -13.65 -1.66 -13.67
N PRO A 3 -12.52 -2.34 -13.41
CA PRO A 3 -11.28 -1.65 -13.15
C PRO A 3 -10.78 -0.97 -14.42
N ILE A 4 -10.53 0.35 -14.32
CA ILE A 4 -10.01 1.18 -15.40
C ILE A 4 -8.56 0.75 -15.68
N SER A 5 -8.23 0.55 -16.95
CA SER A 5 -6.91 0.14 -17.41
C SER A 5 -6.40 1.06 -18.51
N VAL A 6 -5.08 1.19 -18.62
CA VAL A 6 -4.39 1.92 -19.71
C VAL A 6 -4.18 1.05 -20.95
N LEU A 7 -4.58 -0.23 -20.90
CA LEU A 7 -4.42 -1.18 -22.00
C LEU A 7 -5.51 -1.01 -23.06
N GLN A 8 -5.22 -1.51 -24.27
CA GLN A 8 -6.09 -1.36 -25.44
C GLN A 8 -7.48 -1.98 -25.28
N THR A 9 -7.60 -3.04 -24.47
CA THR A 9 -8.88 -3.74 -24.26
C THR A 9 -9.03 -4.18 -22.81
N HIS A 10 -10.28 -4.27 -22.37
CA HIS A 10 -10.62 -4.84 -21.06
C HIS A 10 -10.19 -6.31 -20.95
N ASP A 11 -10.43 -7.10 -22.01
CA ASP A 11 -10.09 -8.53 -22.02
C ASP A 11 -8.59 -8.78 -21.82
N LEU A 12 -7.73 -7.93 -22.39
CA LEU A 12 -6.28 -8.03 -22.16
C LEU A 12 -5.91 -7.75 -20.71
N TYR A 13 -6.52 -6.73 -20.10
CA TYR A 13 -6.28 -6.42 -18.70
C TYR A 13 -6.78 -7.53 -17.77
N LYS A 14 -7.99 -8.04 -18.04
CA LYS A 14 -8.56 -9.19 -17.33
C LYS A 14 -7.69 -10.44 -17.46
N TYR A 15 -7.17 -10.70 -18.66
CA TYR A 15 -6.23 -11.79 -18.90
C TYR A 15 -5.01 -11.70 -17.97
N ILE A 16 -4.34 -10.54 -17.92
CA ILE A 16 -3.18 -10.33 -17.04
C ILE A 16 -3.53 -10.59 -15.58
N LEU A 17 -4.66 -10.04 -15.11
CA LEU A 17 -5.09 -10.20 -13.73
C LEU A 17 -5.36 -11.66 -13.39
N ASP A 18 -6.11 -12.37 -14.22
CA ASP A 18 -6.53 -13.75 -13.96
C ASP A 18 -5.40 -14.76 -14.11
N THR A 19 -4.44 -14.54 -15.02
CA THR A 19 -3.37 -15.50 -15.26
C THR A 19 -2.13 -15.25 -14.40
N SER A 20 -1.84 -13.98 -14.08
CA SER A 20 -0.52 -13.60 -13.58
C SER A 20 -0.56 -12.86 -12.24
N VAL A 21 -1.71 -12.33 -11.83
CA VAL A 21 -1.83 -11.52 -10.60
C VAL A 21 -2.62 -12.27 -9.53
N TYR A 22 -3.93 -12.46 -9.74
CA TYR A 22 -4.83 -13.06 -8.75
C TYR A 22 -4.42 -14.45 -8.26
N PRO A 23 -3.89 -15.37 -9.08
CA PRO A 23 -3.47 -16.68 -8.60
C PRO A 23 -2.34 -16.64 -7.55
N THR A 24 -1.61 -15.52 -7.47
CA THR A 24 -0.48 -15.35 -6.54
C THR A 24 -0.65 -14.17 -5.59
N GLU A 25 -1.83 -13.52 -5.60
CA GLU A 25 -2.16 -12.44 -4.67
C GLU A 25 -2.31 -13.04 -3.25
N PRO A 26 -1.58 -12.54 -2.24
CA PRO A 26 -1.80 -12.95 -0.86
C PRO A 26 -3.26 -12.76 -0.43
N GLU A 27 -3.83 -13.74 0.27
CA GLU A 27 -5.24 -13.68 0.70
C GLU A 27 -5.57 -12.44 1.54
N LEU A 28 -4.61 -11.94 2.34
CA LEU A 28 -4.77 -10.70 3.11
C LEU A 28 -4.91 -9.45 2.22
N LEU A 29 -4.24 -9.41 1.07
CA LEU A 29 -4.40 -8.30 0.11
C LEU A 29 -5.75 -8.38 -0.62
N LYS A 30 -6.19 -9.59 -0.97
CA LYS A 30 -7.52 -9.83 -1.53
C LYS A 30 -8.62 -9.44 -0.53
N GLU A 31 -8.46 -9.78 0.75
CA GLU A 31 -9.36 -9.37 1.83
C GLU A 31 -9.42 -7.85 1.96
N LEU A 32 -8.26 -7.17 2.05
CA LEU A 32 -8.21 -5.72 2.13
C LEU A 32 -8.85 -5.06 0.90
N ARG A 33 -8.63 -5.61 -0.29
CA ARG A 33 -9.25 -5.15 -1.54
C ARG A 33 -10.78 -5.28 -1.51
N ALA A 34 -11.30 -6.39 -0.98
CA ALA A 34 -12.74 -6.58 -0.80
C ALA A 34 -13.33 -5.58 0.21
N VAL A 35 -12.65 -5.33 1.33
CA VAL A 35 -13.06 -4.33 2.32
C VAL A 35 -13.06 -2.92 1.69
N SER A 36 -11.99 -2.58 0.97
CA SER A 36 -11.82 -1.27 0.33
C SER A 36 -12.87 -1.02 -0.75
N ALA A 37 -13.36 -2.07 -1.43
CA ALA A 37 -14.39 -1.97 -2.45
C ALA A 37 -15.75 -1.46 -1.92
N THR A 38 -15.96 -1.48 -0.60
CA THR A 38 -17.17 -0.92 0.03
C THR A 38 -17.07 0.59 0.30
N HIS A 39 -15.87 1.17 0.21
CA HIS A 39 -15.64 2.59 0.45
C HIS A 39 -16.17 3.44 -0.74
N PRO A 40 -16.82 4.60 -0.52
CA PRO A 40 -17.32 5.46 -1.60
C PRO A 40 -16.25 5.85 -2.63
N ASN A 41 -15.01 6.00 -2.15
CA ASN A 41 -13.83 6.32 -2.97
C ASN A 41 -12.96 5.10 -3.31
N ALA A 42 -13.55 3.89 -3.42
CA ALA A 42 -12.81 2.65 -3.70
C ALA A 42 -11.89 2.70 -4.93
N PHE A 43 -12.21 3.56 -5.91
CA PHE A 43 -11.40 3.77 -7.12
C PHE A 43 -9.99 4.33 -6.83
N MET A 44 -9.73 4.85 -5.62
CA MET A 44 -8.41 5.32 -5.20
C MET A 44 -7.45 4.17 -4.83
N GLY A 45 -7.96 2.96 -4.62
CA GLY A 45 -7.16 1.80 -4.25
C GLY A 45 -6.14 1.44 -5.32
N THR A 46 -4.92 1.08 -4.90
CA THR A 46 -3.88 0.61 -5.83
C THR A 46 -4.34 -0.66 -6.55
N ALA A 47 -4.19 -0.69 -7.87
CA ALA A 47 -4.53 -1.85 -8.67
C ALA A 47 -3.62 -3.06 -8.37
N PRO A 48 -4.13 -4.30 -8.31
CA PRO A 48 -3.34 -5.47 -7.94
C PRO A 48 -2.10 -5.74 -8.79
N ASP A 49 -2.18 -5.47 -10.10
CA ASP A 49 -1.07 -5.56 -11.05
C ASP A 49 0.03 -4.54 -10.78
N ALA A 50 -0.33 -3.28 -10.51
CA ALA A 50 0.62 -2.26 -10.07
C ALA A 50 1.25 -2.64 -8.72
N GLY A 51 0.47 -3.19 -7.79
CA GLY A 51 0.97 -3.76 -6.54
C GLY A 51 2.02 -4.84 -6.77
N ARG A 52 1.80 -5.76 -7.71
CA ARG A 52 2.75 -6.81 -8.06
C ARG A 52 4.09 -6.25 -8.54
N MET A 53 4.07 -5.18 -9.33
CA MET A 53 5.27 -4.46 -9.76
C MET A 53 5.99 -3.82 -8.57
N ILE A 54 5.28 -3.14 -7.67
CA ILE A 54 5.87 -2.55 -6.45
C ILE A 54 6.56 -3.63 -5.61
N GLN A 55 5.93 -4.78 -5.41
CA GLN A 55 6.52 -5.88 -4.65
C GLN A 55 7.83 -6.39 -5.28
N LEU A 56 7.89 -6.47 -6.61
CA LEU A 56 9.09 -6.85 -7.33
C LEU A 56 10.21 -5.82 -7.10
N LEU A 57 9.90 -4.53 -7.23
CA LEU A 57 10.87 -3.44 -7.03
C LEU A 57 11.43 -3.42 -5.60
N LEU A 58 10.57 -3.60 -4.58
CA LEU A 58 10.99 -3.68 -3.19
C LEU A 58 12.00 -4.81 -2.94
N LYS A 59 11.75 -5.98 -3.55
CA LYS A 59 12.64 -7.15 -3.44
C LYS A 59 13.97 -6.93 -4.16
N ILE A 60 13.94 -6.39 -5.39
CA ILE A 60 15.16 -6.07 -6.15
C ILE A 60 16.03 -5.05 -5.41
N ALA A 61 15.40 -4.03 -4.80
CA ALA A 61 16.10 -3.00 -4.05
C ALA A 61 16.55 -3.44 -2.65
N ASN A 62 16.17 -4.64 -2.19
CA ASN A 62 16.35 -5.10 -0.81
C ASN A 62 15.88 -4.04 0.22
N ALA A 63 14.70 -3.47 -0.03
CA ALA A 63 14.19 -2.34 0.72
C ALA A 63 13.92 -2.73 2.20
N LYS A 64 14.42 -1.90 3.13
CA LYS A 64 14.19 -2.04 4.58
C LYS A 64 13.48 -0.84 5.21
N ARG A 65 13.70 0.36 4.69
CA ARG A 65 13.08 1.60 5.16
C ARG A 65 12.38 2.24 3.97
N THR A 66 11.07 2.40 4.06
CA THR A 66 10.26 2.99 2.99
C THR A 66 9.43 4.14 3.53
N ILE A 67 8.95 4.97 2.63
CA ILE A 67 7.97 6.02 2.90
C ILE A 67 6.84 5.89 1.89
N GLU A 68 5.60 5.96 2.36
CA GLU A 68 4.38 5.95 1.54
C GLU A 68 3.61 7.24 1.80
N VAL A 69 3.36 8.02 0.74
CA VAL A 69 2.60 9.27 0.79
C VAL A 69 1.30 9.06 0.03
N GLY A 70 0.18 9.10 0.74
CA GLY A 70 -1.11 8.61 0.26
C GLY A 70 -1.25 7.12 0.54
N VAL A 71 -1.99 6.79 1.59
CA VAL A 71 -2.22 5.44 2.12
C VAL A 71 -3.63 4.95 1.77
N PHE A 72 -4.62 5.85 1.84
CA PHE A 72 -6.04 5.51 1.75
C PHE A 72 -6.38 4.33 2.68
N THR A 73 -6.97 3.24 2.17
CA THR A 73 -7.28 2.03 2.94
C THR A 73 -6.09 1.08 3.12
N GLY A 74 -4.94 1.36 2.51
CA GLY A 74 -3.68 0.65 2.80
C GLY A 74 -3.36 -0.59 1.97
N TYR A 75 -3.85 -0.72 0.73
CA TYR A 75 -3.47 -1.85 -0.14
C TYR A 75 -1.96 -1.86 -0.48
N SER A 76 -1.43 -0.73 -0.96
CA SER A 76 0.01 -0.53 -1.20
C SER A 76 0.83 -0.67 0.09
N LEU A 77 0.31 -0.13 1.19
CA LEU A 77 0.95 -0.19 2.50
C LEU A 77 1.09 -1.63 3.02
N LEU A 78 0.01 -2.42 3.00
CA LEU A 78 0.02 -3.82 3.39
C LEU A 78 0.95 -4.64 2.48
N LEU A 79 0.89 -4.39 1.16
CA LEU A 79 1.75 -5.04 0.19
C LEU A 79 3.23 -4.78 0.48
N THR A 80 3.58 -3.53 0.79
CA THR A 80 4.93 -3.12 1.16
C THR A 80 5.37 -3.79 2.46
N ALA A 81 4.51 -3.79 3.49
CA ALA A 81 4.79 -4.39 4.79
C ALA A 81 5.01 -5.92 4.72
N LEU A 82 4.30 -6.61 3.83
CA LEU A 82 4.50 -8.03 3.53
C LEU A 82 5.77 -8.31 2.72
N ALA A 83 6.25 -7.33 1.95
CA ALA A 83 7.40 -7.51 1.05
C ALA A 83 8.76 -7.23 1.73
N ILE A 84 8.80 -6.26 2.64
CA ILE A 84 10.04 -5.90 3.35
C ILE A 84 10.33 -6.85 4.53
N PRO A 85 11.60 -6.96 4.98
CA PRO A 85 11.99 -7.76 6.14
C PRO A 85 11.18 -7.45 7.42
N ASP A 86 11.24 -8.35 8.40
CA ASP A 86 10.49 -8.19 9.66
C ASP A 86 10.93 -6.96 10.47
N ASP A 87 12.23 -6.66 10.44
CA ASP A 87 12.85 -5.46 11.02
C ASP A 87 12.63 -4.20 10.18
N GLY A 88 11.92 -4.31 9.05
CA GLY A 88 11.62 -3.21 8.15
C GLY A 88 10.71 -2.16 8.76
N LYS A 89 10.83 -0.92 8.28
CA LYS A 89 10.04 0.22 8.73
C LYS A 89 9.44 0.99 7.56
N ILE A 90 8.19 1.41 7.72
CA ILE A 90 7.43 2.20 6.76
C ILE A 90 6.92 3.44 7.48
N VAL A 91 7.29 4.61 6.97
CA VAL A 91 6.60 5.85 7.34
C VAL A 91 5.42 6.03 6.38
N ALA A 92 4.20 5.99 6.90
CA ALA A 92 2.99 6.07 6.11
C ALA A 92 2.28 7.40 6.41
N ILE A 93 2.08 8.25 5.41
CA ILE A 93 1.55 9.61 5.59
C ILE A 93 0.25 9.74 4.80
N ASP A 94 -0.83 10.09 5.48
CA ASP A 94 -2.10 10.43 4.87
C ASP A 94 -2.83 11.50 5.69
N ILE A 95 -3.72 12.24 5.06
CA ILE A 95 -4.59 13.21 5.73
C ILE A 95 -5.84 12.55 6.32
N ASP A 96 -6.23 11.37 5.83
CA ASP A 96 -7.48 10.70 6.19
C ASP A 96 -7.21 9.43 7.01
N ARG A 97 -7.15 9.60 8.34
CA ARG A 97 -7.03 8.45 9.25
C ARG A 97 -8.21 7.50 9.16
N LYS A 98 -9.42 7.99 8.88
CA LYS A 98 -10.63 7.18 8.83
C LYS A 98 -10.58 6.19 7.66
N ALA A 99 -10.05 6.62 6.52
CA ALA A 99 -9.78 5.73 5.40
C ALA A 99 -8.78 4.63 5.80
N PHE A 100 -7.67 4.98 6.47
CA PHE A 100 -6.67 4.00 6.92
C PHE A 100 -7.24 2.98 7.91
N GLU A 101 -8.08 3.42 8.85
CA GLU A 101 -8.75 2.56 9.82
C GLU A 101 -9.65 1.49 9.18
N THR A 102 -10.09 1.69 7.93
CA THR A 102 -10.85 0.69 7.17
C THR A 102 -10.02 -0.56 6.87
N GLY A 103 -8.72 -0.42 6.55
CA GLY A 103 -7.83 -1.55 6.26
C GLY A 103 -6.99 -2.02 7.44
N LEU A 104 -6.90 -1.21 8.50
CA LEU A 104 -6.10 -1.50 9.69
C LEU A 104 -6.40 -2.89 10.33
N PRO A 105 -7.65 -3.37 10.43
CA PRO A 105 -7.92 -4.71 10.94
C PRO A 105 -7.21 -5.82 10.14
N VAL A 106 -7.13 -5.68 8.82
CA VAL A 106 -6.44 -6.65 7.95
C VAL A 106 -4.93 -6.56 8.12
N ILE A 107 -4.39 -5.35 8.28
CA ILE A 107 -2.97 -5.12 8.60
C ILE A 107 -2.59 -5.76 9.95
N LYS A 108 -3.43 -5.60 10.96
CA LYS A 108 -3.26 -6.25 12.28
C LYS A 108 -3.31 -7.76 12.18
N LYS A 109 -4.29 -8.29 11.46
CA LYS A 109 -4.43 -9.73 11.17
C LYS A 109 -3.21 -10.30 10.44
N ALA A 110 -2.59 -9.50 9.56
CA ALA A 110 -1.36 -9.86 8.87
C ALA A 110 -0.12 -9.88 9.78
N GLY A 111 -0.21 -9.33 11.00
CA GLY A 111 0.90 -9.30 11.96
C GLY A 111 2.04 -8.38 11.55
N VAL A 112 1.76 -7.32 10.76
CA VAL A 112 2.80 -6.41 10.23
C VAL A 112 2.62 -4.95 10.66
N GLU A 113 1.67 -4.67 11.56
CA GLU A 113 1.43 -3.30 12.07
C GLU A 113 2.69 -2.69 12.71
N HIS A 114 3.53 -3.51 13.37
CA HIS A 114 4.77 -3.06 14.01
C HIS A 114 5.80 -2.46 13.05
N LYS A 115 5.63 -2.68 11.73
CA LYS A 115 6.47 -2.08 10.69
C LYS A 115 6.02 -0.67 10.32
N ILE A 116 4.81 -0.27 10.67
CA ILE A 116 4.13 0.92 10.13
C ILE A 116 4.09 2.02 11.18
N GLU A 117 4.66 3.18 10.84
CA GLU A 117 4.48 4.43 11.54
C GLU A 117 3.52 5.30 10.73
N PHE A 118 2.23 5.35 11.13
CA PHE A 118 1.23 6.16 10.44
C PHE A 118 1.16 7.58 11.00
N ILE A 119 1.35 8.56 10.13
CA ILE A 119 1.34 9.99 10.44
C ILE A 119 0.11 10.61 9.76
N GLU A 120 -0.86 11.04 10.56
CA GLU A 120 -2.00 11.81 10.07
C GLU A 120 -1.59 13.27 9.85
N SER A 121 -1.29 13.63 8.61
CA SER A 121 -0.80 14.97 8.28
C SER A 121 -0.86 15.28 6.79
N LYS A 122 -0.77 16.56 6.45
CA LYS A 122 -0.39 16.95 5.10
C LYS A 122 1.04 16.47 4.83
N ALA A 123 1.23 15.82 3.68
CA ALA A 123 2.51 15.21 3.32
C ALA A 123 3.71 16.15 3.48
N VAL A 124 3.62 17.37 2.94
CA VAL A 124 4.72 18.36 3.00
C VAL A 124 5.12 18.66 4.44
N ALA A 125 4.15 18.90 5.34
CA ALA A 125 4.45 19.19 6.74
C ALA A 125 5.07 18.02 7.49
N ALA A 126 4.70 16.77 7.15
CA ALA A 126 5.35 15.59 7.70
C ALA A 126 6.77 15.42 7.17
N LEU A 127 6.99 15.67 5.88
CA LEU A 127 8.31 15.60 5.25
C LEU A 127 9.27 16.65 5.81
N ASP A 128 8.82 17.89 6.01
CA ASP A 128 9.62 18.96 6.63
C ASP A 128 10.10 18.54 8.03
N LYS A 129 9.20 18.02 8.87
CA LYS A 129 9.56 17.49 10.20
C LYS A 129 10.55 16.34 10.15
N LEU A 130 10.43 15.43 9.18
CA LEU A 130 11.38 14.33 9.01
C LEU A 130 12.76 14.85 8.62
N LEU A 131 12.83 15.93 7.83
CA LEU A 131 14.07 16.60 7.47
C LEU A 131 14.73 17.26 8.69
N ASP A 132 13.96 18.02 9.48
CA ASP A 132 14.45 18.69 10.70
C ASP A 132 15.05 17.68 11.69
N ASN A 133 14.34 16.58 11.94
CA ASN A 133 14.79 15.49 12.81
C ASN A 133 16.06 14.78 12.32
N LEU A 134 16.36 14.85 11.02
CA LEU A 134 17.60 14.31 10.46
C LEU A 134 18.77 15.27 10.71
N VAL A 135 18.54 16.57 10.55
CA VAL A 135 19.55 17.62 10.79
C VAL A 135 19.95 17.67 12.26
N GLU A 136 19.01 17.49 13.20
CA GLU A 136 19.29 17.45 14.64
C GLU A 136 20.14 16.25 15.09
N LYS A 137 20.23 15.19 14.27
CA LYS A 137 20.98 13.97 14.58
C LYS A 137 22.40 13.95 13.97
N LEU A 138 22.77 14.99 13.23
CA LEU A 138 24.08 15.19 12.62
C LEU A 138 24.91 16.19 13.44
#